data_AF-X6N7Q0-F1
#
_entry.id   AF-X6N7Q0-F1
#
_cell.length_a   1.000
_cell.length_b   1.000
_cell.length_c   1.000
_cell.angle_alpha   90.00
_cell.angle_beta   90.00
_cell.angle_gamma   90.00
#
_symmetry.space_group_name_H-M   'P 1'
#
loop_
_entity.id
_entity.type
_entity.pdbx_description
1 polymer ?
#
loop_
_entity_poly.entity_id
_entity_poly.type
_entity_poly.pdbx_seq_one_letter_code
_entity_poly.pdbx_strand_id
1 'polypeptide(L)'
;MNTTHNKKNKISKKKKNDCDLYYGAESASLNLKQLFKKCEGSDEKIDEKELGQGKNYSIDLCPKFIMGCENLVKMLLHTKVTRYLEFRHVDGSFVYNKGKLYEVLIYFYIKEMQSKTQPLK
;
A
#
# COMPACT_ATOMS: atom_id res chain seq x y z
N MET A 1 -1.77 56.41 -14.71
CA MET A 1 -1.85 55.35 -15.74
C MET A 1 -1.65 54.02 -15.05
N ASN A 2 -2.70 53.21 -14.97
CA ASN A 2 -2.73 51.95 -14.23
C ASN A 2 -2.01 50.86 -15.01
N THR A 3 -1.00 50.24 -14.42
CA THR A 3 -0.45 48.97 -14.91
C THR A 3 -0.75 47.86 -13.91
N THR A 4 -1.79 47.09 -14.22
CA THR A 4 -2.21 45.85 -13.56
C THR A 4 -1.17 44.76 -13.80
N HIS A 5 -0.37 44.45 -12.79
CA HIS A 5 0.51 43.28 -12.79
C HIS A 5 -0.32 42.00 -12.61
N ASN A 6 -0.59 41.33 -13.72
CA ASN A 6 -1.20 40.01 -13.78
C ASN A 6 -0.21 38.96 -13.22
N LYS A 7 -0.34 38.62 -11.93
CA LYS A 7 0.41 37.51 -11.32
C LYS A 7 -0.13 36.19 -11.86
N LYS A 8 0.50 35.68 -12.93
CA LYS A 8 0.34 34.30 -13.38
C LYS A 8 0.76 33.37 -12.24
N ASN A 9 -0.20 32.69 -11.62
CA ASN A 9 0.03 31.60 -10.68
C ASN A 9 0.79 30.47 -11.40
N LYS A 10 2.12 30.49 -11.31
CA LYS A 10 2.97 29.35 -11.71
C LYS A 10 2.74 28.25 -10.70
N ILE A 11 1.93 27.27 -11.08
CA ILE A 11 1.87 25.98 -10.40
C ILE A 11 3.29 25.41 -10.43
N SER A 12 3.95 25.39 -9.27
CA SER A 12 5.29 24.82 -9.12
C SER A 12 5.21 23.34 -9.45
N LYS A 13 5.79 22.93 -10.58
CA LYS A 13 5.96 21.52 -10.93
C LYS A 13 6.85 20.87 -9.86
N LYS A 14 6.25 20.09 -8.97
CA LYS A 14 6.97 19.35 -7.93
C LYS A 14 7.74 18.22 -8.62
N LYS A 15 9.07 18.33 -8.68
CA LYS A 15 9.96 17.30 -9.20
C LYS A 15 10.28 16.34 -8.04
N LYS A 16 9.83 15.09 -8.12
CA LYS A 16 10.15 14.05 -7.14
C LYS A 16 11.34 13.27 -7.68
N ASN A 17 12.48 13.36 -7.00
CA ASN A 17 13.67 12.58 -7.30
C ASN A 17 13.74 11.49 -6.23
N ASP A 18 13.53 10.23 -6.63
CA ASP A 18 13.87 9.09 -5.79
C ASP A 18 15.31 8.68 -6.14
N CYS A 19 16.19 8.56 -5.14
CA CYS A 19 17.61 8.21 -5.36
C CYS A 19 17.83 6.72 -5.57
N ASP A 20 16.82 5.90 -5.27
CA ASP A 20 16.85 4.46 -5.44
C ASP A 20 16.46 4.08 -6.87
N LEU A 21 17.06 3.00 -7.38
CA LEU A 21 16.75 2.42 -8.69
C LEU A 21 15.29 1.91 -8.81
N TYR A 22 14.55 1.86 -7.70
CA TYR A 22 13.21 1.30 -7.63
C TYR A 22 12.27 2.13 -6.74
N TYR A 23 11.00 2.17 -7.10
CA TYR A 23 9.98 2.84 -6.29
C TYR A 23 9.77 2.15 -4.94
N GLY A 24 9.52 2.95 -3.91
CA GLY A 24 9.13 2.48 -2.58
C GLY A 24 10.27 2.36 -1.57
N ALA A 25 11.54 2.47 -1.97
CA ALA A 25 12.70 2.43 -1.07
C ALA A 25 12.62 1.25 -0.07
N GLU A 26 12.55 1.53 1.22
CA GLU A 26 12.39 0.52 2.29
C GLU A 26 11.07 -0.27 2.24
N SER A 27 10.06 0.29 1.56
CA SER A 27 8.76 -0.33 1.28
C SER A 27 8.61 -0.82 -0.16
N ALA A 28 9.72 -1.03 -0.87
CA ALA A 28 9.68 -1.52 -2.24
C ALA A 28 9.03 -2.91 -2.35
N SER A 29 8.37 -3.13 -3.48
CA SER A 29 7.91 -4.45 -3.91
C SER A 29 8.99 -5.08 -4.80
N LEU A 30 9.45 -6.27 -4.43
CA LEU A 30 10.57 -6.96 -5.08
C LEU A 30 10.10 -8.20 -5.82
N ASN A 31 10.76 -8.48 -6.94
CA ASN A 31 10.69 -9.78 -7.59
C ASN A 31 11.50 -10.82 -6.81
N LEU A 32 11.26 -12.10 -7.05
CA LEU A 32 11.90 -13.17 -6.30
C LEU A 32 13.44 -13.11 -6.37
N LYS A 33 14.02 -12.85 -7.56
CA LYS A 33 15.48 -12.66 -7.75
C LYS A 33 16.04 -11.50 -6.91
N GLN A 34 15.30 -10.40 -6.81
CA GLN A 34 15.71 -9.23 -6.05
C GLN A 34 15.62 -9.49 -4.54
N LEU A 35 14.63 -10.27 -4.10
CA LEU A 35 14.46 -10.65 -2.70
C LEU A 35 15.62 -11.54 -2.23
N PHE A 36 15.95 -12.61 -2.97
CA PHE A 36 17.06 -13.51 -2.60
C PHE A 36 18.39 -12.77 -2.52
N LYS A 37 18.68 -11.93 -3.52
CA LYS A 37 19.86 -11.06 -3.49
C LYS A 37 19.92 -10.15 -2.26
N LYS A 38 18.77 -9.67 -1.77
CA LYS A 38 18.68 -8.79 -0.60
C LYS A 38 18.80 -9.57 0.72
N CYS A 39 18.23 -10.77 0.81
CA CYS A 39 18.19 -11.57 2.04
C CYS A 39 19.47 -12.39 2.27
N GLU A 40 19.99 -13.02 1.22
CA GLU A 40 21.06 -14.02 1.31
C GLU A 40 22.38 -13.55 0.67
N GLY A 41 22.36 -12.42 -0.05
CA GLY A 41 23.54 -11.86 -0.69
C GLY A 41 24.09 -12.70 -1.86
N SER A 42 23.39 -13.77 -2.25
CA SER A 42 23.76 -14.66 -3.34
C SER A 42 22.89 -14.39 -4.57
N ASP A 43 23.50 -14.45 -5.76
CA ASP A 43 22.78 -14.57 -7.04
C ASP A 43 22.42 -16.04 -7.29
N GLU A 44 22.02 -16.78 -6.24
CA GLU A 44 21.67 -18.19 -6.40
C GLU A 44 20.52 -18.33 -7.39
N LYS A 45 20.67 -19.32 -8.28
CA LYS A 45 19.65 -19.69 -9.26
C LYS A 45 18.47 -20.22 -8.47
N ILE A 46 17.49 -19.35 -8.24
CA ILE A 46 16.16 -19.75 -7.79
C ILE A 46 15.74 -20.98 -8.58
N ASP A 47 15.37 -22.04 -7.88
CA ASP A 47 14.80 -23.21 -8.54
C ASP A 47 13.43 -22.85 -9.10
N GLU A 48 13.43 -22.42 -10.36
CA GLU A 48 12.23 -22.02 -11.10
C GLU A 48 11.25 -23.20 -11.28
N LYS A 49 11.64 -24.45 -10.96
CA LYS A 49 10.72 -25.60 -10.97
C LYS A 49 9.86 -25.66 -9.70
N GLU A 50 10.42 -25.35 -8.54
CA GLU A 50 9.67 -25.38 -7.27
C GLU A 50 8.94 -24.07 -7.00
N LEU A 51 9.63 -22.95 -7.19
CA LEU A 51 9.10 -21.62 -6.88
C LEU A 51 8.49 -20.93 -8.11
N GLY A 52 8.63 -21.49 -9.31
CA GLY A 52 8.11 -20.87 -10.53
C GLY A 52 8.92 -19.66 -10.99
N GLN A 53 8.38 -18.93 -11.98
CA GLN A 53 9.09 -17.81 -12.59
C GLN A 53 9.18 -16.61 -11.64
N GLY A 54 10.40 -16.14 -11.38
CA GLY A 54 10.63 -15.05 -10.42
C GLY A 54 9.94 -13.71 -10.73
N LYS A 55 9.48 -13.48 -11.97
CA LYS A 55 8.70 -12.28 -12.36
C LYS A 55 7.23 -12.31 -11.96
N ASN A 56 6.71 -13.48 -11.57
CA ASN A 56 5.32 -13.64 -11.14
C ASN A 56 5.12 -13.21 -9.67
N TYR A 57 6.20 -12.83 -9.00
CA TYR A 57 6.22 -12.43 -7.61
C TYR A 57 6.30 -10.92 -7.50
N SER A 58 5.41 -10.35 -6.68
CA SER A 58 5.49 -8.96 -6.22
C SER A 58 5.42 -9.00 -4.71
N ILE A 59 6.58 -8.97 -4.07
CA ILE A 59 6.74 -9.20 -2.63
C ILE A 59 7.05 -7.86 -1.97
N ASP A 60 6.09 -7.35 -1.21
CA ASP A 60 6.26 -6.11 -0.46
C ASP A 60 7.14 -6.37 0.77
N LEU A 61 8.18 -5.56 0.95
CA LEU A 61 9.03 -5.63 2.16
C LEU A 61 8.26 -5.23 3.43
N CYS A 62 7.23 -4.41 3.29
CA CYS A 62 6.37 -3.98 4.39
C CYS A 62 4.89 -4.10 3.98
N PRO A 63 4.30 -5.31 4.03
CA PRO A 63 2.91 -5.52 3.63
C PRO A 63 1.98 -4.79 4.62
N LYS A 64 1.07 -3.96 4.09
CA LYS A 64 0.07 -3.22 4.88
C LYS A 64 -1.31 -3.35 4.23
N PHE A 65 -2.29 -3.76 5.01
CA PHE A 65 -3.68 -3.73 4.58
C PHE A 65 -4.27 -2.33 4.74
N ILE A 66 -5.16 -1.97 3.83
CA ILE A 66 -5.92 -0.72 3.88
C ILE A 66 -7.31 -1.04 4.40
N MET A 67 -7.74 -0.37 5.47
CA MET A 67 -9.11 -0.51 5.95
C MET A 67 -10.08 0.13 4.95
N GLY A 68 -11.12 -0.61 4.59
CA GLY A 68 -12.19 -0.12 3.73
C GLY A 68 -12.87 1.11 4.33
N CYS A 69 -13.18 2.11 3.50
CA CYS A 69 -13.94 3.31 3.86
C CYS A 69 -13.26 4.28 4.85
N GLU A 70 -11.99 4.08 5.19
CA GLU A 70 -11.23 5.02 6.02
C GLU A 70 -10.65 6.21 5.23
N ASN A 71 -10.03 7.14 5.96
CA ASN A 71 -9.45 8.38 5.43
C ASN A 71 -8.42 8.14 4.31
N LEU A 72 -7.65 7.05 4.38
CA LEU A 72 -6.68 6.70 3.34
C LEU A 72 -7.37 6.37 2.01
N VAL A 73 -8.41 5.52 2.03
CA VAL A 73 -9.20 5.19 0.84
C VAL A 73 -9.91 6.44 0.30
N LYS A 74 -10.45 7.28 1.18
CA LYS A 74 -11.06 8.56 0.79
C LYS A 74 -10.05 9.46 0.06
N MET A 75 -8.83 9.60 0.58
CA MET A 75 -7.78 10.39 -0.06
C MET A 75 -7.40 9.83 -1.45
N LEU A 76 -7.32 8.50 -1.59
CA LEU A 76 -7.04 7.85 -2.87
C LEU A 76 -8.15 8.11 -3.91
N LEU A 77 -9.41 8.13 -3.46
CA LEU A 77 -10.56 8.49 -4.31
C LEU A 77 -10.50 9.95 -4.77
N HIS A 78 -10.17 10.88 -3.87
CA HIS A 78 -10.08 12.31 -4.20
C HIS A 78 -8.98 12.61 -5.22
N THR A 79 -7.86 11.87 -5.15
CA THR A 79 -6.74 12.01 -6.07
C THR A 79 -6.94 11.25 -7.39
N LYS A 80 -8.04 10.51 -7.53
CA LYS A 80 -8.41 9.72 -8.73
C LYS A 80 -7.38 8.64 -9.11
N VAL A 81 -6.51 8.25 -8.17
CA VAL A 81 -5.49 7.19 -8.40
C VAL A 81 -6.15 5.81 -8.45
N THR A 82 -7.36 5.65 -7.89
CA THR A 82 -8.14 4.41 -7.93
C THR A 82 -8.51 3.94 -9.33
N ARG A 83 -8.28 4.73 -10.38
CA ARG A 83 -8.44 4.28 -11.78
C ARG A 83 -7.35 3.31 -12.24
N TYR A 84 -6.23 3.25 -11.52
CA TYR A 84 -5.07 2.42 -11.85
C TYR A 84 -4.86 1.27 -10.85
N LEU A 85 -5.70 1.20 -9.81
CA LEU A 85 -5.57 0.23 -8.73
C LEU A 85 -6.86 -0.56 -8.62
N GLU A 86 -6.74 -1.88 -8.67
CA GLU A 86 -7.83 -2.80 -8.34
C GLU A 86 -7.63 -3.31 -6.91
N PHE A 87 -8.58 -3.06 -6.03
CA PHE A 87 -8.55 -3.59 -4.67
C PHE A 87 -9.32 -4.91 -4.62
N ARG A 88 -8.71 -5.92 -3.98
CA ARG A 88 -9.38 -7.17 -3.63
C ARG A 88 -9.62 -7.23 -2.13
N HIS A 89 -10.68 -7.94 -1.75
CA HIS A 89 -10.98 -8.18 -0.34
C HIS A 89 -10.03 -9.23 0.23
N VAL A 90 -9.79 -9.14 1.54
CA VAL A 90 -9.06 -10.16 2.29
C VAL A 90 -10.08 -11.18 2.81
N ASP A 91 -9.77 -12.47 2.72
CA ASP A 91 -10.72 -13.55 3.04
C ASP A 91 -11.01 -13.68 4.54
N GLY A 92 -10.04 -13.36 5.41
CA GLY A 92 -10.19 -13.56 6.84
C GLY A 92 -9.29 -12.69 7.69
N SER A 93 -9.71 -12.46 8.93
CA SER A 93 -8.95 -11.75 9.96
C SER A 93 -8.87 -12.63 11.20
N PHE A 94 -7.68 -12.79 11.78
CA PHE A 94 -7.44 -13.69 12.90
C PHE A 94 -6.77 -12.95 14.07
N VAL A 95 -7.08 -13.37 15.29
CA VAL A 95 -6.42 -12.92 16.51
C VAL A 95 -5.77 -14.10 17.21
N TYR A 96 -4.53 -13.90 17.65
CA TYR A 96 -3.82 -14.89 18.45
C TYR A 96 -4.09 -14.65 19.94
N ASN A 97 -4.59 -15.67 20.64
CA ASN A 97 -4.85 -15.61 22.06
C ASN A 97 -4.53 -16.95 22.72
N LYS A 98 -3.68 -16.94 23.77
CA LYS A 98 -3.34 -18.12 24.58
C LYS A 98 -2.98 -19.37 23.76
N GLY A 99 -2.13 -19.24 22.76
CA GLY A 99 -1.69 -20.39 21.95
C GLY A 99 -2.64 -20.82 20.84
N LYS A 100 -3.78 -20.13 20.66
CA LYS A 100 -4.78 -20.47 19.65
C LYS A 100 -5.11 -19.27 18.77
N LEU A 101 -5.36 -19.54 17.50
CA LEU A 101 -5.90 -18.57 16.55
C LEU A 101 -7.42 -18.60 16.60
N TYR A 102 -8.02 -17.42 16.65
CA TYR A 102 -9.47 -17.22 16.60
C TYR A 102 -9.81 -16.32 15.43
N GLU A 103 -10.84 -16.67 14.68
CA GLU A 103 -11.36 -15.81 13.62
C GLU A 103 -12.08 -14.60 14.22
N VAL A 104 -11.78 -13.42 13.70
CA VAL A 104 -12.43 -12.18 14.10
C VAL A 104 -13.67 -12.00 13.25
N LEU A 105 -14.84 -12.08 13.89
CA LEU A 105 -16.10 -11.80 13.22
C LEU A 105 -16.18 -10.32 12.83
N ILE A 106 -16.09 -10.06 11.52
CA ILE A 106 -16.10 -8.71 10.93
C ILE A 106 -17.33 -7.91 11.36
N TYR A 107 -18.49 -8.57 11.51
CA TYR A 107 -19.73 -7.93 11.94
C TYR A 107 -19.64 -7.27 13.33
N PHE A 108 -18.85 -7.85 14.25
CA PHE A 108 -18.68 -7.29 15.59
C PHE A 108 -17.80 -6.03 15.55
N TYR A 109 -16.73 -6.06 14.75
CA TYR A 109 -15.80 -4.94 14.58
C TYR A 109 -16.46 -3.74 13.87
N ILE A 110 -17.25 -3.97 12.83
CA ILE A 110 -17.95 -2.90 12.11
C ILE A 110 -18.96 -2.19 13.03
N LYS A 111 -19.70 -2.92 13.87
CA LYS A 111 -20.63 -2.32 14.84
C LYS A 111 -19.92 -1.43 15.86
N GLU A 112 -18.77 -1.86 16.36
CA GLU A 112 -17.97 -1.07 17.30
C GLU A 112 -17.36 0.17 16.65
N MET A 113 -16.94 0.08 15.39
CA MET A 113 -16.43 1.24 14.64
C MET A 113 -17.53 2.26 14.35
N GLN A 114 -18.73 1.82 13.98
CA GLN A 114 -19.86 2.71 13.70
C GLN A 114 -20.39 3.42 14.95
N SER A 115 -20.27 2.81 16.14
CA SER A 115 -20.70 3.45 17.39
C SER A 115 -19.74 4.56 17.87
N LYS A 116 -18.45 4.46 17.53
CA LYS A 116 -17.42 5.47 17.84
C LYS A 116 -17.42 6.64 16.86
N THR A 117 -17.94 6.45 15.64
CA THR A 117 -18.13 7.51 14.66
C THR A 117 -19.49 8.22 14.84
N GLN A 118 -19.73 8.86 15.98
CA GLN A 118 -20.76 9.90 16.00
C GLN A 118 -20.22 11.16 15.30
N PRO A 119 -21.00 11.84 14.43
CA PRO A 119 -20.59 13.12 13.89
C PRO A 119 -20.40 14.10 15.05
N LEU A 120 -19.27 14.82 15.07
CA LEU A 120 -19.17 16.00 15.94
C LEU A 120 -20.32 16.93 15.54
N LYS A 121 -21.19 17.24 16.51
CA LYS A 121 -22.26 18.23 16.37
C LYS A 121 -21.67 19.62 16.15
#